data_AF-A0A817FGM6-F1
#
_entry.id   AF-A0A817FGM6-F1
#
_cell.length_a   1.000
_cell.length_b   1.000
_cell.length_c   1.000
_cell.angle_alpha   90.00
_cell.angle_beta   90.00
_cell.angle_gamma   90.00
#
_symmetry.space_group_name_H-M   'P 1'
#
loop_
_entity.id
_entity.type
_entity.pdbx_description
1 polymer ?
#
loop_
_entity_poly.entity_id
_entity_poly.type
_entity_poly.pdbx_seq_one_letter_code
_entity_poly.pdbx_strand_id
1 'polypeptide(L)'
;MNLREPLLRGIYGYGLERPADIQQRALKPCISGYDVIAQAQSGTGKTITFIIAVLQQLNVDCKDCQALILAPTRELAQGIHRLVLVLGEHMNVTCHACIGGVNIHEDMKRLEAGVQVVVGTPGRTYDMLKRSALRT
;
A
#
# COMPACT_ATOMS: atom_id res chain seq x y z
N MET A 1 18.78 6.79 2.34
CA MET A 1 17.75 6.15 1.49
C MET A 1 16.98 7.15 0.61
N ASN A 2 17.29 8.45 0.64
CA ASN A 2 16.69 9.52 -0.18
C ASN A 2 15.17 9.39 -0.39
N LEU A 3 14.45 9.17 0.73
CA LEU A 3 12.99 9.11 0.71
C LEU A 3 12.44 10.52 0.51
N ARG A 4 11.28 10.63 -0.15
CA ARG A 4 10.61 11.91 -0.37
C ARG A 4 10.24 12.55 0.97
N GLU A 5 10.38 13.86 1.06
CA GLU A 5 10.13 14.60 2.30
C GLU A 5 8.71 14.38 2.87
N PRO A 6 7.62 14.39 2.08
CA PRO A 6 6.29 14.16 2.63
C PRO A 6 6.11 12.74 3.17
N LEU A 7 6.77 11.74 2.58
CA LEU A 7 6.79 10.37 3.09
C LEU A 7 7.56 10.28 4.41
N LEU A 8 8.71 10.96 4.52
CA LEU A 8 9.46 11.02 5.78
C LEU A 8 8.63 11.64 6.90
N ARG A 9 7.88 12.70 6.62
CA ARG A 9 6.97 13.31 7.61
C ARG A 9 5.93 12.31 8.11
N GLY A 10 5.31 11.51 7.22
CA GLY A 10 4.36 10.46 7.62
C GLY A 10 5.00 9.34 8.43
N ILE A 11 6.22 8.92 8.07
CA ILE A 11 7.00 7.90 8.81
C ILE A 11 7.29 8.39 10.24
N TYR A 12 7.79 9.61 10.40
CA TYR A 12 8.09 10.17 11.72
C TYR A 12 6.81 10.49 12.51
N GLY A 13 5.75 10.97 11.85
CA GLY A 13 4.45 11.21 12.48
C GLY A 13 3.79 9.94 13.03
N TYR A 14 4.03 8.80 12.39
CA TYR A 14 3.63 7.48 12.91
C TYR A 14 4.49 7.00 14.11
N GLY A 15 5.62 7.64 14.38
CA GLY A 15 6.52 7.30 15.50
C GLY A 15 7.68 6.38 15.14
N LEU A 16 8.02 6.23 13.86
CA LEU A 16 9.16 5.41 13.43
C LEU A 16 10.45 6.23 13.44
N GLU A 17 11.15 6.24 14.58
CA GLU A 17 12.41 6.97 14.73
C GLU A 17 13.62 6.21 14.16
N ARG A 18 13.62 4.88 14.30
CA ARG A 18 14.72 4.01 13.87
C ARG A 18 14.20 2.83 13.05
N PRO A 19 14.81 2.51 11.90
CA PRO A 19 14.37 1.41 11.08
C PRO A 19 14.73 0.07 11.73
N ALA A 20 13.77 -0.86 11.75
CA ALA A 20 14.00 -2.25 12.15
C ALA A 20 14.96 -2.97 11.18
N ASP A 21 15.57 -4.07 11.61
CA ASP A 21 16.56 -4.82 10.81
C ASP A 21 16.06 -5.17 9.40
N ILE A 22 14.81 -5.61 9.29
CA ILE A 22 14.23 -5.95 7.99
C ILE A 22 14.05 -4.71 7.11
N GLN A 23 13.74 -3.55 7.67
CA GLN A 23 13.61 -2.29 6.94
C GLN A 23 14.97 -1.83 6.43
N GLN A 24 16.03 -1.95 7.24
CA GLN A 24 17.40 -1.60 6.83
C GLN A 24 17.88 -2.44 5.63
N ARG A 25 17.50 -3.73 5.59
CA ARG A 25 17.93 -4.66 4.55
C ARG A 25 17.05 -4.63 3.30
N ALA A 26 15.73 -4.64 3.47
CA ALA A 26 14.80 -4.83 2.37
C ALA A 26 14.31 -3.50 1.74
N LEU A 27 14.37 -2.36 2.44
CA LEU A 27 13.82 -1.14 1.88
C LEU A 27 14.60 -0.66 0.63
N LYS A 28 15.93 -0.73 0.66
CA LYS A 28 16.79 -0.29 -0.46
C LYS A 28 16.53 -1.07 -1.76
N PRO A 29 16.50 -2.42 -1.80
CA PRO A 29 16.16 -3.13 -3.02
C PRO A 29 14.71 -2.88 -3.45
N CYS A 30 13.75 -2.80 -2.53
CA CYS A 30 12.35 -2.52 -2.89
C CYS A 30 12.17 -1.15 -3.56
N ILE A 31 12.76 -0.07 -3.03
CA ILE A 31 12.65 1.28 -3.63
C ILE A 31 13.43 1.41 -4.95
N SER A 32 14.32 0.46 -5.25
CA SER A 32 15.08 0.41 -6.50
C SER A 32 14.34 -0.36 -7.60
N GLY A 33 13.13 -0.86 -7.33
CA GLY A 33 12.31 -1.59 -8.28
C GLY A 33 12.71 -3.06 -8.49
N TYR A 34 13.51 -3.64 -7.60
CA TYR A 34 13.82 -5.07 -7.67
C TYR A 34 12.69 -5.93 -7.11
N ASP A 35 12.55 -7.14 -7.65
CA ASP A 35 11.75 -8.20 -7.04
C ASP A 35 12.42 -8.66 -5.75
N VAL A 36 11.66 -8.67 -4.64
CA VAL A 36 12.20 -8.95 -3.31
C VAL A 36 11.37 -10.04 -2.61
N ILE A 37 12.06 -11.10 -2.20
CA ILE A 37 11.54 -12.06 -1.22
C ILE A 37 12.14 -11.70 0.14
N ALA A 38 11.29 -11.34 1.09
CA ALA A 38 11.72 -10.92 2.43
C ALA A 38 11.14 -11.85 3.50
N GLN A 39 12.00 -12.40 4.35
CA GLN A 39 11.62 -13.22 5.50
C GLN A 39 12.11 -12.56 6.79
N ALA A 40 11.20 -12.45 7.77
CA ALA A 40 11.52 -11.97 9.12
C ALA A 40 10.49 -12.52 10.11
N GLN A 41 10.76 -12.39 11.41
CA GLN A 41 9.80 -12.78 12.46
C GLN A 41 8.54 -11.89 12.44
N SER A 42 7.46 -12.32 13.07
CA SER A 42 6.25 -11.50 13.23
C SER A 42 6.54 -10.24 14.05
N GLY A 43 5.85 -9.13 13.76
CA GLY A 43 6.04 -7.87 14.49
C GLY A 43 7.30 -7.06 14.14
N THR A 44 8.15 -7.55 13.23
CA THR A 44 9.44 -6.90 12.89
C THR A 44 9.34 -5.76 11.85
N GLY A 45 8.14 -5.32 11.50
CA GLY A 45 7.96 -4.18 10.58
C GLY A 45 7.96 -4.51 9.08
N LYS A 46 7.83 -5.79 8.68
CA LYS A 46 7.72 -6.22 7.27
C LYS A 46 6.68 -5.42 6.48
N THR A 47 5.50 -5.20 7.08
CA THR A 47 4.39 -4.48 6.46
C THR A 47 4.74 -3.04 6.15
N ILE A 48 5.35 -2.36 7.13
CA ILE A 48 5.82 -0.98 6.98
C ILE A 48 6.87 -0.91 5.86
N THR A 49 7.78 -1.89 5.77
CA THR A 49 8.83 -1.91 4.75
C THR A 49 8.27 -1.81 3.34
N PHE A 50 7.31 -2.67 2.97
CA PHE A 50 6.77 -2.63 1.60
C PHE A 50 5.85 -1.43 1.38
N ILE A 51 5.14 -0.93 2.40
CA ILE A 51 4.31 0.28 2.26
C ILE A 51 5.18 1.51 1.97
N ILE A 52 6.28 1.69 2.70
CA ILE A 52 7.23 2.78 2.42
C ILE A 52 7.77 2.64 1.00
N ALA A 53 8.10 1.41 0.57
CA ALA A 53 8.59 1.18 -0.78
C ALA A 53 7.56 1.52 -1.87
N VAL A 54 6.30 1.16 -1.66
CA VAL A 54 5.18 1.51 -2.55
C VAL A 54 5.04 3.03 -2.61
N LEU A 55 4.85 3.69 -1.47
CA LEU A 55 4.63 5.14 -1.40
C LEU A 55 5.79 5.93 -2.04
N GLN A 56 7.03 5.49 -1.84
CA GLN A 56 8.22 6.13 -2.42
C GLN A 56 8.22 6.09 -3.96
N GLN A 57 7.66 5.04 -4.56
CA GLN A 57 7.66 4.81 -6.00
C GLN A 57 6.45 5.40 -6.73
N LEU A 58 5.37 5.73 -6.02
CA LEU A 58 4.18 6.31 -6.64
C LEU A 58 4.46 7.62 -7.37
N ASN A 59 3.84 7.80 -8.53
CA ASN A 59 3.63 9.11 -9.12
C ASN A 59 2.35 9.72 -8.51
N VAL A 60 2.51 10.75 -7.68
CA VAL A 60 1.40 11.37 -6.92
C VAL A 60 0.42 12.14 -7.82
N ASP A 61 0.87 12.58 -9.00
CA ASP A 61 0.09 13.35 -9.97
C ASP A 61 -0.79 12.45 -10.85
N CYS A 62 -0.46 11.15 -10.94
CA CYS A 62 -1.27 10.16 -11.64
C CYS A 62 -2.27 9.52 -10.67
N LYS A 63 -3.57 9.57 -10.99
CA LYS A 63 -4.64 9.01 -10.13
C LYS A 63 -5.02 7.57 -10.47
N ASP A 64 -4.39 6.97 -11.48
CA ASP A 64 -4.56 5.55 -11.81
C ASP A 64 -3.93 4.65 -10.74
N CYS A 65 -4.40 3.41 -10.69
CA CYS A 65 -3.85 2.40 -9.79
C CYS A 65 -2.43 2.03 -10.20
N GLN A 66 -1.48 2.24 -9.29
CA GLN A 66 -0.05 2.02 -9.50
C GLN A 66 0.50 0.93 -8.58
N ALA A 67 -0.22 0.57 -7.53
CA ALA A 67 0.19 -0.48 -6.61
C ALA A 67 -0.99 -1.33 -6.14
N LEU A 68 -0.83 -2.64 -6.19
CA LEU A 68 -1.75 -3.63 -5.64
C LEU A 68 -1.09 -4.39 -4.50
N ILE A 69 -1.72 -4.40 -3.33
CA ILE A 69 -1.26 -5.14 -2.15
C ILE A 69 -2.30 -6.19 -1.78
N LEU A 70 -1.92 -7.47 -1.84
CA LEU A 70 -2.81 -8.58 -1.52
C LEU A 70 -2.58 -9.09 -0.10
N ALA A 71 -3.66 -9.28 0.65
CA ALA A 71 -3.64 -9.85 1.98
C ALA A 71 -4.63 -11.04 2.09
N PRO A 72 -4.31 -12.07 2.90
CA PRO A 72 -5.13 -13.28 3.02
C PRO A 72 -6.47 -13.05 3.73
N THR A 73 -6.57 -12.04 4.60
CA THR A 73 -7.79 -11.77 5.37
C THR A 73 -8.24 -10.33 5.23
N ARG A 74 -9.54 -10.08 5.50
CA ARG A 74 -10.15 -8.75 5.39
C ARG A 74 -9.55 -7.80 6.42
N GLU A 75 -9.31 -8.30 7.62
CA GLU A 75 -8.80 -7.56 8.77
C GLU A 75 -7.37 -7.10 8.52
N LEU A 76 -6.54 -7.96 7.92
CA LEU A 76 -5.18 -7.61 7.55
C LEU A 76 -5.16 -6.60 6.38
N ALA A 77 -6.02 -6.78 5.37
CA ALA A 77 -6.17 -5.80 4.30
C ALA A 77 -6.58 -4.43 4.83
N GLN A 78 -7.55 -4.35 5.75
CA GLN A 78 -7.94 -3.11 6.40
C GLN A 78 -6.82 -2.49 7.24
N GLY A 79 -6.04 -3.32 7.96
CA GLY A 79 -4.88 -2.86 8.70
C GLY A 79 -3.81 -2.23 7.81
N ILE A 80 -3.52 -2.87 6.68
CA ILE A 80 -2.58 -2.35 5.67
C ILE A 80 -3.12 -1.06 5.05
N HIS A 81 -4.40 -1.01 4.66
CA HIS A 81 -5.05 0.18 4.12
C HIS A 81 -4.90 1.40 5.05
N ARG A 82 -5.21 1.22 6.35
CA ARG A 82 -5.02 2.29 7.35
C ARG A 82 -3.57 2.75 7.42
N LEU A 83 -2.62 1.81 7.40
CA LEU A 83 -1.20 2.14 7.48
C LEU A 83 -0.69 2.88 6.23
N VAL A 84 -1.20 2.55 5.04
CA VAL A 84 -0.93 3.31 3.81
C VAL A 84 -1.40 4.76 3.96
N LEU A 85 -2.61 4.98 4.46
CA LEU A 85 -3.15 6.33 4.66
C LEU A 85 -2.36 7.13 5.69
N VAL A 86 -1.96 6.51 6.81
CA VAL A 86 -1.17 7.16 7.85
C VAL A 86 0.24 7.51 7.36
N LEU A 87 0.96 6.57 6.76
CA LEU A 87 2.32 6.84 6.26
C LEU A 87 2.32 7.79 5.05
N GLY A 88 1.25 7.79 4.26
CA GLY A 88 1.06 8.64 3.09
C GLY A 88 0.30 9.95 3.35
N GLU A 89 0.02 10.30 4.61
CA GLU A 89 -0.86 11.43 4.98
C GLU A 89 -0.47 12.74 4.29
N HIS A 90 0.82 13.04 4.22
CA HIS A 90 1.33 14.26 3.59
C HIS A 90 1.58 14.15 2.09
N MET A 91 1.29 13.02 1.45
CA MET A 91 1.52 12.77 0.02
C MET A 91 0.29 12.99 -0.85
N ASN A 92 -0.88 13.23 -0.24
CA ASN A 92 -2.18 13.29 -0.94
C ASN A 92 -2.48 12.02 -1.78
N VAL A 93 -2.11 10.86 -1.22
CA VAL A 93 -2.26 9.55 -1.86
C VAL A 93 -3.67 9.02 -1.70
N THR A 94 -4.24 8.43 -2.75
CA THR A 94 -5.52 7.72 -2.65
C THR A 94 -5.31 6.22 -2.47
N CYS A 95 -5.99 5.65 -1.47
CA CYS A 95 -5.91 4.22 -1.15
C CYS A 95 -7.30 3.65 -0.88
N HIS A 96 -7.65 2.51 -1.49
CA HIS A 96 -8.92 1.83 -1.29
C HIS A 96 -8.72 0.36 -0.87
N ALA A 97 -9.62 -0.11 -0.02
CA ALA A 97 -9.62 -1.49 0.48
C ALA A 97 -10.65 -2.34 -0.28
N CYS A 98 -10.21 -3.16 -1.23
CA CYS A 98 -11.04 -4.11 -1.98
C CYS A 98 -11.21 -5.43 -1.22
N ILE A 99 -12.21 -5.51 -0.35
CA ILE A 99 -12.48 -6.68 0.48
C ILE A 99 -13.90 -7.23 0.28
N GLY A 100 -14.11 -8.51 0.57
CA GLY A 100 -15.44 -9.13 0.53
C GLY A 100 -16.39 -8.59 1.60
N GLY A 101 -17.68 -8.90 1.51
CA GLY A 101 -18.69 -8.58 2.54
C GLY A 101 -19.10 -7.10 2.65
N VAL A 102 -18.66 -6.27 1.70
CA VAL A 102 -19.14 -4.88 1.49
C VAL A 102 -19.78 -4.76 0.11
N ASN A 103 -20.53 -3.68 -0.12
CA ASN A 103 -21.25 -3.47 -1.37
C ASN A 103 -20.27 -3.30 -2.54
N ILE A 104 -20.41 -4.19 -3.52
CA ILE A 104 -19.56 -4.21 -4.72
C ILE A 104 -19.67 -2.93 -5.55
N HIS A 105 -20.84 -2.30 -5.59
CA HIS A 105 -21.04 -1.08 -6.38
C HIS A 105 -20.33 0.13 -5.76
N GLU A 106 -20.12 0.13 -4.44
CA GLU A 106 -19.32 1.15 -3.77
C GLU A 106 -17.84 1.00 -4.10
N ASP A 107 -17.33 -0.24 -4.15
CA ASP A 107 -15.97 -0.54 -4.61
C ASP A 107 -15.77 -0.03 -6.04
N MET A 108 -16.68 -0.37 -6.95
CA MET A 108 -16.60 0.06 -8.36
C MET A 108 -16.56 1.59 -8.48
N LYS A 109 -17.49 2.29 -7.83
CA LYS A 109 -17.53 3.77 -7.86
C LYS A 109 -16.23 4.41 -7.34
N ARG A 110 -15.65 3.86 -6.27
CA ARG A 110 -14.39 4.36 -5.72
C ARG A 110 -13.22 4.13 -6.65
N LEU A 111 -13.14 2.95 -7.26
CA LEU A 111 -12.08 2.62 -8.20
C LEU A 111 -12.19 3.49 -9.48
N GLU A 112 -13.39 3.73 -9.98
CA GLU A 112 -13.66 4.62 -11.12
C GLU A 112 -13.28 6.09 -10.84
N ALA A 113 -13.39 6.54 -9.59
CA ALA A 113 -12.99 7.88 -9.18
C ALA A 113 -11.46 8.10 -9.17
N GLY A 114 -10.67 7.04 -9.30
CA GLY A 114 -9.21 7.09 -9.30
C GLY A 114 -8.60 6.76 -7.93
N VAL A 115 -7.91 5.62 -7.86
CA VAL A 115 -7.23 5.12 -6.65
C VAL A 115 -5.81 4.71 -7.02
N GLN A 116 -4.82 5.25 -6.33
CA GLN A 116 -3.40 4.97 -6.61
C GLN A 116 -2.90 3.66 -5.98
N VAL A 117 -3.42 3.32 -4.80
CA VAL A 117 -3.09 2.08 -4.08
C VAL A 117 -4.34 1.27 -3.80
N VAL A 118 -4.38 0.04 -4.26
CA VAL A 118 -5.43 -0.92 -3.89
C VAL A 118 -4.86 -1.92 -2.91
N VAL A 119 -5.54 -2.09 -1.79
CA VAL A 119 -5.24 -3.14 -0.81
C VAL A 119 -6.43 -4.08 -0.79
N GLY A 120 -6.26 -5.39 -0.94
CA GLY A 120 -7.41 -6.26 -1.05
C GLY A 120 -7.18 -7.72 -0.74
N THR A 121 -8.29 -8.45 -0.60
CA THR A 121 -8.24 -9.92 -0.61
C THR A 121 -8.26 -10.42 -2.05
N PRO A 122 -7.63 -11.57 -2.35
CA PRO A 122 -7.54 -12.08 -3.72
C PRO A 122 -8.89 -12.18 -4.43
N GLY A 123 -9.90 -12.74 -3.75
CA GLY A 123 -11.23 -12.95 -4.34
C GLY A 123 -11.93 -11.66 -4.78
N ARG A 124 -12.02 -10.64 -3.90
CA ARG A 124 -12.67 -9.37 -4.25
C ARG A 124 -11.87 -8.59 -5.29
N THR A 125 -10.54 -8.55 -5.15
CA THR A 125 -9.68 -7.83 -6.11
C THR A 125 -9.82 -8.43 -7.52
N TYR A 126 -9.82 -9.76 -7.63
CA TYR A 126 -10.00 -10.46 -8.89
C TYR A 126 -11.37 -10.19 -9.53
N ASP A 127 -12.44 -10.12 -8.72
CA ASP A 127 -13.78 -9.74 -9.18
C ASP A 127 -13.79 -8.31 -9.76
N MET A 128 -13.09 -7.36 -9.12
CA MET A 128 -12.96 -5.98 -9.62
C MET A 128 -12.18 -5.88 -10.92
N LEU A 129 -11.11 -6.67 -11.07
CA LEU A 129 -10.35 -6.77 -12.32
C LEU A 129 -11.20 -7.36 -13.44
N LYS A 130 -11.92 -8.47 -13.19
CA LYS A 130 -12.80 -9.09 -14.18
C LYS A 130 -13.90 -8.16 -14.68
N ARG A 131 -14.39 -7.28 -13.83
CA ARG A 131 -15.41 -6.28 -14.16
C ARG A 131 -14.84 -5.03 -14.83
N SER A 132 -13.53 -4.97 -15.04
CA SER A 132 -12.82 -3.77 -15.55
C SER A 132 -13.01 -2.52 -14.69
N ALA A 133 -13.40 -2.71 -13.42
CA ALA A 133 -13.55 -1.64 -12.44
C ALA A 133 -12.19 -1.25 -11.85
N LEU A 134 -11.34 -2.24 -11.58
CA LEU A 134 -9.92 -2.03 -11.32
C LEU A 134 -9.17 -2.12 -12.66
N ARG A 135 -8.46 -1.06 -13.02
CA ARG A 135 -7.58 -1.01 -14.20
C ARG A 135 -6.13 -0.97 -13.70
N THR A 136 -5.28 -1.76 -14.33
CA THR A 136 -3.84 -1.89 -14.02
C THR A 136 -3.03 -1.66 -15.28
#